data_AF-A0A127A0U4-F1
#
_entry.id   AF-A0A127A0U4-F1
#
_cell.length_a   1.000
_cell.length_b   1.000
_cell.length_c   1.000
_cell.angle_alpha   90.00
_cell.angle_beta   90.00
_cell.angle_gamma   90.00
#
_symmetry.space_group_name_H-M   'P 1'
#
loop_
_entity.id
_entity.type
_entity.pdbx_description
1 polymer ?
#
loop_
_entity_poly.entity_id
_entity_poly.type
_entity_poly.pdbx_seq_one_letter_code
_entity_poly.pdbx_strand_id
1 'polypeptide(L)'
;MGSGGERGRRVGKLSRTVAGEVRARRRALGLTQQDLAELAGVSERFVRFVEQAKASVQLDALEAVLDALGLELRLAGRGGAP
;
A
#
# COMPACT_ATOMS: atom_id res chain seq x y z
N MET A 1 17.64 1.01 -25.83
CA MET A 1 16.45 1.61 -25.18
C MET A 1 15.45 0.50 -24.86
N GLY A 2 15.08 0.24 -23.60
CA GLY A 2 14.13 -0.85 -23.28
C GLY A 2 13.85 -1.14 -21.79
N SER A 3 14.76 -0.78 -20.88
CA SER A 3 14.65 -1.14 -19.45
C SER A 3 13.71 -0.23 -18.61
N GLY A 4 13.33 0.95 -19.12
CA GLY A 4 12.47 1.91 -18.39
C GLY A 4 11.01 1.45 -18.26
N GLY A 5 10.45 0.84 -19.31
CA GLY A 5 9.03 0.45 -19.35
C GLY A 5 8.70 -0.71 -18.42
N GLU A 6 9.56 -1.72 -18.33
CA GLU A 6 9.33 -2.87 -17.44
C GLU A 6 9.41 -2.53 -15.96
N ARG A 7 10.35 -1.67 -15.57
CA ARG A 7 10.48 -1.21 -14.19
C ARG A 7 9.24 -0.43 -13.76
N GLY A 8 8.78 0.51 -14.60
CA GLY A 8 7.53 1.24 -14.35
C GLY A 8 6.31 0.33 -14.24
N ARG A 9 6.21 -0.72 -15.09
CA ARG A 9 5.12 -1.70 -15.01
C ARG A 9 5.12 -2.49 -13.69
N ARG A 10 6.28 -2.91 -13.19
CA ARG A 10 6.40 -3.68 -11.94
C ARG A 10 6.02 -2.86 -10.72
N VAL A 11 6.51 -1.62 -10.62
CA VAL A 11 6.13 -0.69 -9.54
C VAL A 11 4.62 -0.46 -9.54
N GLY A 12 4.03 -0.20 -10.71
CA GLY A 12 2.57 -0.03 -10.82
C GLY A 12 1.77 -1.26 -10.37
N LYS A 13 2.25 -2.48 -10.62
CA LYS A 13 1.57 -3.71 -10.14
C LYS A 13 1.61 -3.80 -8.60
N LEU A 14 2.76 -3.53 -7.99
CA LEU A 14 2.91 -3.54 -6.54
C LEU A 14 1.99 -2.50 -5.88
N SER A 15 2.03 -1.25 -6.36
CA SER A 15 1.20 -0.17 -5.82
C SER A 15 -0.29 -0.49 -5.89
N ARG A 16 -0.77 -1.11 -6.99
CA ARG A 16 -2.19 -1.53 -7.11
C ARG A 16 -2.56 -2.66 -6.15
N THR A 17 -1.64 -3.58 -5.89
CA THR A 17 -1.87 -4.69 -4.94
C THR A 17 -2.02 -4.13 -3.53
N VAL A 18 -1.06 -3.31 -3.09
CA VAL A 18 -1.10 -2.65 -1.77
C VAL A 18 -2.36 -1.79 -1.63
N ALA A 19 -2.70 -0.98 -2.63
CA ALA A 19 -3.90 -0.15 -2.62
C ALA A 19 -5.20 -0.96 -2.45
N GLY A 20 -5.28 -2.12 -3.10
CA GLY A 20 -6.39 -3.06 -3.00
C GLY A 20 -6.55 -3.61 -1.58
N GLU A 21 -5.47 -4.16 -1.01
CA GLU A 21 -5.47 -4.74 0.34
C GLU A 21 -5.80 -3.70 1.41
N VAL A 22 -5.16 -2.52 1.36
CA VAL A 22 -5.41 -1.41 2.30
C VAL A 22 -6.88 -0.99 2.25
N ARG A 23 -7.42 -0.76 1.05
CA ARG A 23 -8.82 -0.34 0.88
C ARG A 23 -9.79 -1.42 1.34
N ALA A 24 -9.54 -2.67 0.98
CA ALA A 24 -10.40 -3.80 1.35
C ALA A 24 -10.44 -3.97 2.88
N ARG A 25 -9.26 -3.98 3.52
CA ARG A 25 -9.15 -4.14 4.97
C ARG A 25 -9.79 -2.97 5.73
N ARG A 26 -9.53 -1.72 5.30
CA ARG A 26 -10.16 -0.53 5.90
C ARG A 26 -11.69 -0.62 5.86
N ARG A 27 -12.25 -0.99 4.71
CA ARG A 27 -13.71 -1.16 4.55
C ARG A 27 -14.26 -2.29 5.41
N ALA A 28 -13.53 -3.41 5.53
CA ALA A 28 -13.94 -4.52 6.39
C ALA A 28 -13.96 -4.14 7.88
N LEU A 29 -13.14 -3.17 8.29
CA LEU A 29 -13.14 -2.61 9.64
C LEU A 29 -14.16 -1.48 9.84
N GLY A 30 -14.92 -1.10 8.80
CA GLY A 30 -15.91 -0.01 8.87
C GLY A 30 -15.31 1.40 8.96
N LEU A 31 -14.02 1.56 8.66
CA LEU A 31 -13.30 2.82 8.82
C LEU A 31 -13.46 3.73 7.61
N THR A 32 -13.62 5.03 7.82
CA THR A 32 -13.41 6.06 6.80
C THR A 32 -11.92 6.25 6.50
N GLN A 33 -11.57 6.96 5.41
CA GLN A 33 -10.17 7.31 5.14
C GLN A 33 -9.58 8.23 6.22
N GLN A 34 -10.42 9.08 6.82
CA GLN A 34 -10.05 9.96 7.93
C GLN A 34 -9.76 9.14 9.19
N ASP A 35 -10.62 8.17 9.53
CA ASP A 35 -10.42 7.31 10.72
C ASP A 35 -9.09 6.56 10.63
N LEU A 36 -8.79 5.97 9.46
CA LEU A 36 -7.51 5.28 9.25
C LEU A 36 -6.32 6.24 9.36
N ALA A 37 -6.45 7.46 8.84
CA ALA A 37 -5.38 8.45 8.91
C ALA A 37 -5.07 8.83 10.37
N GLU A 38 -6.11 9.02 11.19
CA GLU A 38 -6.00 9.30 12.62
C GLU A 38 -5.36 8.14 13.38
N LEU A 39 -5.81 6.90 13.13
CA LEU A 39 -5.23 5.69 13.76
C LEU A 39 -3.76 5.48 13.39
N ALA A 40 -3.39 5.78 12.15
CA ALA A 40 -2.03 5.61 11.65
C ALA A 40 -1.12 6.82 11.91
N GLY A 41 -1.64 7.93 12.46
CA GLY A 41 -0.86 9.16 12.67
C GLY A 41 -0.37 9.83 11.38
N VAL A 42 -1.12 9.70 10.28
CA VAL A 42 -0.79 10.27 8.96
C VAL A 42 -1.87 11.23 8.47
N SER A 43 -1.61 11.94 7.36
CA SER A 43 -2.67 12.73 6.72
C SER A 43 -3.67 11.85 5.96
N GLU A 44 -4.95 12.23 5.94
CA GLU A 44 -5.97 11.58 5.09
C GLU A 44 -5.57 11.58 3.61
N ARG A 45 -4.90 12.65 3.16
CA ARG A 45 -4.33 12.73 1.80
C ARG A 45 -3.35 11.60 1.52
N PHE A 46 -2.53 11.21 2.51
CA PHE A 46 -1.62 10.08 2.38
C PHE A 46 -2.39 8.77 2.19
N VAL A 47 -3.39 8.50 3.04
CA VAL A 47 -4.28 7.32 2.91
C VAL A 47 -4.92 7.29 1.52
N ARG A 48 -5.42 8.41 1.03
CA ARG A 48 -5.98 8.54 -0.32
C ARG A 48 -4.97 8.19 -1.41
N PHE A 49 -3.72 8.65 -1.30
CA PHE A 49 -2.66 8.32 -2.26
C PHE A 49 -2.31 6.84 -2.27
N VAL A 50 -2.24 6.21 -1.09
CA VAL A 50 -2.03 4.75 -0.97
C VAL A 50 -3.16 4.02 -1.68
N GLU A 51 -4.43 4.34 -1.39
CA GLU A 51 -5.59 3.67 -1.99
C GLU A 51 -5.79 3.96 -3.49
N GLN A 52 -5.19 5.03 -4.01
CA GLN A 52 -5.17 5.34 -5.44
C GLN A 52 -3.99 4.70 -6.18
N ALA A 53 -3.19 3.87 -5.49
CA ALA A 53 -1.99 3.24 -6.03
C ALA A 53 -0.98 4.26 -6.58
N LYS A 54 -0.80 5.40 -5.89
CA LYS A 54 0.25 6.36 -6.23
C LYS A 54 1.59 5.63 -6.27
N ALA A 55 2.30 5.76 -7.39
CA ALA A 55 3.53 5.01 -7.64
C ALA A 55 4.66 5.27 -6.63
N SER A 56 4.61 6.42 -5.94
CA SER A 56 5.53 6.80 -4.87
C SER A 56 4.76 7.19 -3.61
N VAL A 57 4.93 6.37 -2.58
CA VAL A 57 4.56 6.67 -1.19
C VAL A 57 5.77 6.36 -0.32
N GLN A 58 5.93 7.06 0.79
CA GLN A 58 7.00 6.77 1.75
C GLN A 58 6.68 5.49 2.51
N LEU A 59 7.67 4.62 2.71
CA LEU A 59 7.48 3.29 3.27
C LEU A 59 7.17 3.32 4.78
N ASP A 60 7.79 4.24 5.52
CA ASP A 60 7.53 4.50 6.94
C ASP A 60 6.06 4.86 7.20
N ALA A 61 5.51 5.79 6.41
CA ALA A 61 4.11 6.16 6.51
C ALA A 61 3.17 5.05 6.02
N LEU A 62 3.61 4.23 5.05
CA LEU A 62 2.86 3.06 4.62
C LEU A 62 2.83 1.98 5.70
N GLU A 63 3.95 1.73 6.38
CA GLU A 63 4.06 0.79 7.50
C GLU A 63 3.10 1.17 8.62
N ALA A 64 3.06 2.45 9.02
CA ALA A 64 2.10 2.93 10.02
C ALA A 64 0.63 2.68 9.61
N VAL A 65 0.31 2.85 8.33
CA VAL A 65 -1.03 2.52 7.79
C VAL A 65 -1.32 1.02 7.82
N LEU A 66 -0.34 0.17 7.52
CA LEU A 66 -0.50 -1.28 7.57
C LEU A 66 -0.69 -1.76 9.01
N ASP A 67 0.11 -1.24 9.96
CA ASP A 67 0.00 -1.56 11.38
C ASP A 67 -1.38 -1.18 11.95
N ALA A 68 -1.89 0.01 11.62
CA ALA A 68 -3.22 0.45 12.03
C ALA A 68 -4.35 -0.46 11.49
N LEU A 69 -4.12 -1.14 10.36
CA LEU A 69 -5.05 -2.10 9.76
C LEU A 69 -4.84 -3.55 10.24
N GLY A 70 -3.80 -3.81 11.04
CA GLY A 70 -3.35 -5.14 11.42
C GLY A 70 -2.87 -5.96 10.21
N LEU A 71 -2.20 -5.31 9.25
CA LEU A 71 -1.62 -5.92 8.06
C LEU A 71 -0.09 -5.94 8.18
N GLU A 72 0.53 -6.95 7.56
CA GLU A 72 1.99 -7.07 7.47
C GLU A 72 2.41 -7.21 6.00
N LEU A 73 3.41 -6.44 5.55
CA LEU A 73 3.97 -6.59 4.22
C LEU A 73 5.08 -7.65 4.22
N ARG A 74 4.83 -8.79 3.54
CA ARG A 74 5.81 -9.88 3.42
C ARG A 74 6.42 -9.94 2.02
N LEU A 75 7.73 -10.14 1.95
CA LEU A 75 8.46 -10.39 0.71
C LEU A 75 8.72 -11.88 0.54
N ALA A 76 8.59 -12.40 -0.69
CA ALA A 76 8.86 -13.78 -1.03
C ALA A 76 9.68 -13.90 -2.32
N GLY A 77 10.47 -14.98 -2.44
CA GLY A 77 11.21 -15.32 -3.64
C GLY A 77 10.28 -15.57 -4.83
N ARG A 78 10.66 -15.08 -6.02
CA ARG A 78 9.81 -15.12 -7.23
C ARG A 78 9.58 -16.51 -7.84
N GLY A 79 10.13 -17.57 -7.25
CA GLY A 79 9.96 -18.94 -7.70
C GLY A 79 10.28 -19.87 -6.56
N GLY A 80 9.48 -19.80 -5.48
CA GLY A 80 9.68 -20.55 -4.25
C GLY A 80 10.18 -21.97 -4.50
N ALA A 81 11.46 -22.17 -4.24
CA ALA A 81 12.02 -23.45 -3.87
C ALA A 81 12.66 -23.21 -2.49
N PRO A 82 12.57 -24.19 -1.57
CA PRO A 82 13.01 -24.05 -0.19
C PRO A 82 14.48 -23.63 -0.07
#